data_AF-A0A1J3GME0-F1
#
_entry.id   AF-A0A1J3GME0-F1
#
_cell.length_a   1.000
_cell.length_b   1.000
_cell.length_c   1.000
_cell.angle_alpha   90.00
_cell.angle_beta   90.00
_cell.angle_gamma   90.00
#
_symmetry.space_group_name_H-M   'P 1'
#
loop_
_entity.id
_entity.type
_entity.pdbx_description
1 polymer ?
#
loop_
_entity_poly.entity_id
_entity_poly.type
_entity_poly.pdbx_seq_one_letter_code
_entity_poly.pdbx_strand_id
1 'polypeptide(L)'
;KVSSARGEWALRDAKLAETERLMRYVENVDYDQSLLLWHIATELCFQEEEEEEEEILKKQSGESCDDREFSKIVSDYMMYLLIMQPKLMSEVAGIGTIRFRDTLAEAERFFKGRHVKNLRDMKRASKTVLSVSNDIEPMNVKGDRSKSVLFDASMLAKELQRLDDNGGDGKWRVLSKVWVELLSYAASHCKATEHVAQLSRGGELLNFVWL
;
A
#
# COMPACT_ATOMS: atom_id res chain seq x y z
N LYS A 1 15.56 8.18 14.31
CA LYS A 1 15.95 8.25 12.88
C LYS A 1 14.76 7.74 12.08
N VAL A 2 14.34 8.46 11.04
CA VAL A 2 13.22 8.06 10.15
C VAL A 2 13.43 6.64 9.59
N SER A 3 14.70 6.26 9.35
CA SER A 3 15.12 4.94 8.85
C SER A 3 14.83 3.73 9.75
N SER A 4 14.29 3.90 10.96
CA SER A 4 13.93 2.78 11.85
C SER A 4 12.42 2.58 11.96
N ALA A 5 11.64 3.51 11.42
CA ALA A 5 10.19 3.49 11.43
C ALA A 5 9.65 2.99 10.08
N ARG A 6 8.50 2.33 10.12
CA ARG A 6 7.80 1.71 8.98
C ARG A 6 6.53 2.48 8.60
N GLY A 7 6.37 3.72 9.08
CA GLY A 7 5.17 4.55 8.95
C GLY A 7 4.67 5.12 10.28
N GLU A 8 5.27 4.77 11.43
CA GLU A 8 4.80 5.24 12.74
C GLU A 8 4.98 6.75 12.91
N TRP A 9 6.01 7.35 12.31
CA TRP A 9 6.24 8.79 12.44
C TRP A 9 5.25 9.58 11.57
N ALA A 10 5.02 9.09 10.34
CA ALA A 10 4.07 9.63 9.38
C ALA A 10 2.66 9.69 9.98
N LEU A 11 2.27 8.64 10.71
CA LEU A 11 0.97 8.56 11.35
C LEU A 11 0.85 9.42 12.61
N ARG A 12 1.94 9.59 13.39
CA ARG A 12 1.94 10.43 14.61
C ARG A 12 1.80 11.92 14.36
N ASP A 13 2.05 12.38 13.14
CA ASP A 13 1.88 13.76 12.70
C ASP A 13 0.42 14.11 12.34
N ALA A 14 -0.47 13.11 12.20
CA ALA A 14 -1.90 13.29 11.94
C ALA A 14 -2.72 13.52 13.24
N LYS A 15 -4.02 13.86 13.11
CA LYS A 15 -4.93 14.02 14.27
C LYS A 15 -4.95 12.71 15.10
N LEU A 16 -4.70 12.81 16.40
CA LEU A 16 -4.50 11.68 17.33
C LEU A 16 -5.49 10.50 17.20
N ALA A 17 -6.78 10.77 16.98
CA ALA A 17 -7.80 9.70 16.86
C ALA A 17 -7.77 8.96 15.51
N GLU A 18 -7.34 9.64 14.44
CA GLU A 18 -7.18 9.06 13.11
C GLU A 18 -5.86 8.25 13.04
N THR A 19 -4.84 8.78 13.70
CA THR A 19 -3.54 8.15 13.92
C THR A 19 -3.64 6.77 14.57
N GLU A 20 -4.37 6.62 15.68
CA GLU A 20 -4.48 5.33 16.39
C GLU A 20 -5.09 4.22 15.52
N ARG A 21 -6.06 4.55 14.66
CA ARG A 21 -6.73 3.58 13.77
C ARG A 21 -5.81 3.09 12.66
N LEU A 22 -4.91 3.95 12.18
CA LEU A 22 -3.95 3.62 11.12
C LEU A 22 -2.70 2.93 11.67
N MET A 23 -2.27 3.25 12.90
CA MET A 23 -1.07 2.67 13.51
C MET A 23 -1.09 1.13 13.54
N ARG A 24 -2.27 0.50 13.70
CA ARG A 24 -2.39 -0.97 13.70
C ARG A 24 -1.94 -1.64 12.40
N TYR A 25 -1.95 -0.91 11.28
CA TYR A 25 -1.51 -1.42 9.97
C TYR A 25 -0.01 -1.21 9.71
N VAL A 26 0.72 -0.71 10.71
CA VAL A 26 2.17 -0.49 10.65
C VAL A 26 2.89 -1.15 11.83
N GLU A 27 2.42 -0.94 13.07
CA GLU A 27 3.11 -1.39 14.30
C GLU A 27 2.90 -2.89 14.59
N ASN A 28 1.74 -3.46 14.23
CA ASN A 28 1.34 -4.82 14.65
C ASN A 28 1.47 -5.88 13.55
N VAL A 29 2.20 -5.59 12.47
CA VAL A 29 2.27 -6.44 11.29
C VAL A 29 3.71 -6.59 10.80
N ASP A 30 4.02 -7.74 10.18
CA ASP A 30 5.31 -7.95 9.54
C ASP A 30 5.49 -6.96 8.38
N TYR A 31 6.73 -6.59 8.07
CA TYR A 31 7.00 -5.58 7.04
C TYR A 31 6.46 -5.94 5.65
N ASP A 32 6.58 -7.19 5.24
CA ASP A 32 6.01 -7.69 3.98
C ASP A 32 4.47 -7.66 3.96
N GLN A 33 3.86 -7.83 5.13
CA GLN A 33 2.42 -7.65 5.30
C GLN A 33 2.04 -6.18 5.15
N SER A 34 2.79 -5.26 5.78
CA SER A 34 2.58 -3.81 5.62
C SER A 34 2.67 -3.40 4.16
N LEU A 35 3.74 -3.78 3.45
CA LEU A 35 3.90 -3.43 2.05
C LEU A 35 2.69 -3.85 1.21
N LEU A 36 2.23 -5.10 1.37
CA LEU A 36 1.10 -5.61 0.61
C LEU A 36 -0.22 -4.93 0.99
N LEU A 37 -0.44 -4.67 2.29
CA LEU A 37 -1.62 -3.96 2.80
C LEU A 37 -1.71 -2.54 2.24
N TRP A 38 -0.65 -1.76 2.42
CA TRP A 38 -0.60 -0.36 2.00
C TRP A 38 -0.62 -0.23 0.48
N HIS A 39 -0.02 -1.18 -0.26
CA HIS A 39 -0.08 -1.21 -1.71
C HIS A 39 -1.51 -1.39 -2.22
N ILE A 40 -2.22 -2.41 -1.72
CA ILE A 40 -3.61 -2.65 -2.13
C ILE A 40 -4.51 -1.48 -1.69
N ALA A 41 -4.32 -0.94 -0.49
CA ALA A 41 -5.11 0.21 -0.05
C ALA A 41 -4.88 1.45 -0.93
N THR A 42 -3.62 1.71 -1.32
CA THR A 42 -3.26 2.78 -2.26
C THR A 42 -3.95 2.58 -3.60
N GLU A 43 -3.94 1.35 -4.15
CA GLU A 43 -4.63 1.03 -5.41
C GLU A 43 -6.15 1.24 -5.30
N LEU A 44 -6.76 0.81 -4.20
CA LEU A 44 -8.20 1.01 -3.97
C LEU A 44 -8.58 2.50 -3.91
N CYS A 45 -7.80 3.32 -3.20
CA CYS A 45 -8.00 4.77 -3.13
C CYS A 45 -7.75 5.46 -4.48
N PHE A 46 -6.72 5.03 -5.22
CA PHE A 46 -6.35 5.63 -6.50
C PHE A 46 -7.46 5.46 -7.55
N GLN A 47 -8.02 4.25 -7.65
CA GLN A 47 -9.07 3.91 -8.62
C GLN A 47 -10.41 4.60 -8.35
N GLU A 48 -10.66 5.02 -7.12
CA GLU A 48 -11.88 5.75 -6.75
C GLU A 48 -11.84 7.20 -7.24
N GLU A 49 -10.72 7.88 -7.04
CA GLU A 49 -10.60 9.30 -7.39
C GLU A 49 -10.36 9.59 -8.87
N GLU A 50 -9.93 8.61 -9.67
CA GLU A 50 -9.88 8.81 -11.13
C GLU A 50 -11.27 9.23 -11.69
N GLU A 51 -12.38 8.90 -11.02
CA GLU A 51 -13.71 9.39 -11.40
C GLU A 51 -13.94 10.87 -11.02
N GLU A 52 -13.45 11.30 -9.85
CA GLU A 52 -13.59 12.68 -9.39
C GLU A 52 -12.68 13.61 -10.19
N GLU A 53 -11.44 13.18 -10.47
CA GLU A 53 -10.51 13.91 -11.31
C GLU A 53 -10.91 13.93 -12.79
N GLU A 54 -11.46 12.86 -13.40
CA GLU A 54 -11.99 12.96 -14.77
C GLU A 54 -13.14 14.00 -14.89
N GLU A 55 -13.91 14.19 -13.81
CA GLU A 55 -14.93 15.26 -13.71
C GLU A 55 -14.31 16.65 -13.48
N ILE A 56 -13.20 16.75 -12.74
CA ILE A 56 -12.52 18.01 -12.37
C ILE A 56 -11.49 18.49 -13.41
N LEU A 57 -10.75 17.59 -14.07
CA LEU A 57 -9.76 17.86 -15.12
C LEU A 57 -10.37 18.48 -16.39
N LYS A 58 -11.70 18.44 -16.53
CA LYS A 58 -12.42 19.29 -17.48
C LYS A 58 -12.28 20.79 -17.18
N LYS A 59 -11.72 21.19 -16.03
CA LYS A 59 -11.69 22.60 -15.61
C LYS A 59 -10.32 23.24 -15.54
N GLN A 60 -9.24 22.62 -15.04
CA GLN A 60 -7.98 23.37 -14.84
C GLN A 60 -6.73 22.49 -14.92
N SER A 61 -5.91 22.71 -15.94
CA SER A 61 -4.59 22.10 -16.12
C SER A 61 -3.50 22.95 -15.45
N GLY A 62 -2.86 22.41 -14.42
CA GLY A 62 -1.64 22.93 -13.82
C GLY A 62 -0.85 21.77 -13.24
N GLU A 63 0.16 21.32 -13.98
CA GLU A 63 0.93 20.11 -13.75
C GLU A 63 1.89 20.29 -12.56
N SER A 64 1.57 19.64 -11.45
CA SER A 64 2.44 19.41 -10.29
C SER A 64 2.18 17.99 -9.84
N CYS A 65 3.23 17.19 -9.64
CA CYS A 65 3.11 15.86 -9.01
C CYS A 65 2.54 16.04 -7.60
N ASP A 66 1.26 15.72 -7.47
CA ASP A 66 0.51 15.68 -6.22
C ASP A 66 0.96 14.44 -5.41
N ASP A 67 0.87 14.51 -4.08
CA ASP A 67 1.09 13.39 -3.16
C ASP A 67 0.45 12.07 -3.65
N ARG A 68 -0.63 12.14 -4.43
CA ARG A 68 -1.33 11.05 -5.11
C ARG A 68 -0.47 10.26 -6.10
N GLU A 69 0.08 10.94 -7.10
CA GLU A 69 0.91 10.29 -8.12
C GLU A 69 2.20 9.75 -7.50
N PHE A 70 2.80 10.53 -6.59
CA PHE A 70 3.97 10.09 -5.83
C PHE A 70 3.69 8.79 -5.05
N SER A 71 2.58 8.75 -4.30
CA SER A 71 2.18 7.57 -3.53
C SER A 71 1.99 6.35 -4.42
N LYS A 72 1.38 6.52 -5.60
CA LYS A 72 1.17 5.44 -6.56
C LYS A 72 2.50 4.88 -7.09
N ILE A 73 3.41 5.77 -7.50
CA ILE A 73 4.72 5.38 -8.04
C ILE A 73 5.54 4.61 -7.00
N VAL A 74 5.62 5.12 -5.77
CA VAL A 74 6.41 4.46 -4.71
C VAL A 74 5.76 3.14 -4.31
N SER A 75 4.44 3.08 -4.20
CA SER A 75 3.68 1.86 -3.93
C SER A 75 3.98 0.76 -4.95
N ASP A 76 3.90 1.08 -6.25
CA ASP A 76 4.17 0.12 -7.34
C ASP A 76 5.62 -0.36 -7.33
N TYR A 77 6.56 0.56 -7.07
CA TYR A 77 7.97 0.23 -6.96
C TYR A 77 8.25 -0.72 -5.78
N MET A 78 7.70 -0.43 -4.61
CA MET A 78 7.87 -1.27 -3.42
C MET A 78 7.26 -2.66 -3.62
N MET A 79 6.12 -2.74 -4.31
CA MET A 79 5.50 -4.03 -4.67
C MET A 79 6.35 -4.82 -5.68
N TYR A 80 6.93 -4.14 -6.68
CA TYR A 80 7.89 -4.73 -7.60
C TYR A 80 9.10 -5.30 -6.84
N LEU A 81 9.66 -4.55 -5.89
CA LEU A 81 10.78 -5.02 -5.08
C LEU A 81 10.42 -6.27 -4.28
N LEU A 82 9.25 -6.28 -3.65
CA LEU A 82 8.79 -7.41 -2.83
C LEU A 82 8.62 -8.71 -3.63
N ILE A 83 8.15 -8.63 -4.88
CA ILE A 83 7.79 -9.82 -5.68
C ILE A 83 8.87 -10.21 -6.70
N MET A 84 9.44 -9.22 -7.39
CA MET A 84 10.35 -9.44 -8.52
C MET A 84 11.83 -9.30 -8.11
N GLN A 85 12.13 -8.59 -7.02
CA GLN A 85 13.49 -8.46 -6.48
C GLN A 85 13.61 -8.93 -5.01
N PRO A 86 13.13 -10.14 -4.64
CA PRO A 86 13.11 -10.59 -3.25
C PRO A 86 14.50 -10.72 -2.62
N LYS A 87 15.57 -10.72 -3.43
CA LYS A 87 16.95 -10.69 -2.93
C LYS A 87 17.26 -9.36 -2.25
N LEU A 88 17.00 -8.24 -2.92
CA LEU A 88 17.17 -6.88 -2.37
C LEU A 88 16.33 -6.64 -1.11
N MET A 89 15.20 -7.34 -1.02
CA MET A 89 14.30 -7.23 0.13
C MET A 89 14.54 -8.35 1.13
N SER A 90 15.55 -9.21 0.99
CA SER A 90 15.61 -10.52 1.68
C SER A 90 15.60 -10.44 3.21
N GLU A 91 16.11 -9.36 3.81
CA GLU A 91 16.07 -9.16 5.26
C GLU A 91 14.69 -8.73 5.77
N VAL A 92 13.86 -8.15 4.88
CA VAL A 92 12.57 -7.54 5.23
C VAL A 92 11.37 -8.19 4.52
N ALA A 93 11.60 -9.06 3.53
CA ALA A 93 10.59 -9.64 2.65
C ALA A 93 9.75 -10.74 3.32
N GLY A 94 10.15 -11.23 4.49
CA GLY A 94 9.38 -12.17 5.30
C GLY A 94 8.81 -13.34 4.48
N ILE A 95 7.48 -13.47 4.47
CA ILE A 95 6.74 -14.45 3.67
C ILE A 95 5.92 -13.76 2.56
N GLY A 96 6.44 -12.66 2.02
CA GLY A 96 5.70 -11.76 1.12
C GLY A 96 5.13 -12.46 -0.12
N THR A 97 5.88 -13.39 -0.72
CA THR A 97 5.38 -14.19 -1.85
C THR A 97 4.20 -15.10 -1.46
N ILE A 98 4.20 -15.65 -0.25
CA ILE A 98 3.08 -16.46 0.26
C ILE A 98 1.87 -15.57 0.49
N ARG A 99 2.04 -14.42 1.15
CA ARG A 99 0.97 -13.43 1.37
C ARG A 99 0.37 -12.93 0.07
N PHE A 100 1.20 -12.63 -0.93
CA PHE A 100 0.76 -12.24 -2.27
C PHE A 100 -0.06 -13.33 -2.94
N ARG A 101 0.44 -14.57 -2.98
CA ARG A 101 -0.28 -15.70 -3.60
C ARG A 101 -1.61 -15.97 -2.92
N ASP A 102 -1.63 -15.97 -1.59
CA ASP A 102 -2.86 -16.17 -0.83
C ASP A 102 -3.85 -15.04 -1.09
N THR A 103 -3.36 -13.80 -1.23
CA THR A 103 -4.19 -12.61 -1.54
C THR A 103 -4.77 -12.66 -2.93
N LEU A 104 -3.98 -13.07 -3.92
CA LEU A 104 -4.45 -13.30 -5.27
C LEU A 104 -5.53 -14.39 -5.29
N ALA A 105 -5.33 -15.50 -4.59
CA ALA A 105 -6.31 -16.58 -4.52
C ALA A 105 -7.62 -16.16 -3.83
N GLU A 106 -7.55 -15.33 -2.79
CA GLU A 106 -8.73 -14.76 -2.13
C GLU A 106 -9.49 -13.81 -3.06
N ALA A 107 -8.77 -12.91 -3.74
CA ALA A 107 -9.35 -11.99 -4.72
C ALA A 107 -10.04 -12.74 -5.88
N GLU A 108 -9.39 -13.76 -6.44
CA GLU A 108 -9.98 -14.58 -7.51
C GLU A 108 -11.28 -15.26 -7.06
N ARG A 109 -11.31 -15.85 -5.87
CA ARG A 109 -12.51 -16.50 -5.32
C ARG A 109 -13.62 -15.47 -5.10
N PHE A 110 -13.27 -14.32 -4.54
CA PHE A 110 -14.20 -13.23 -4.28
C PHE A 110 -14.86 -12.73 -5.57
N PHE A 111 -14.06 -12.43 -6.60
CA PHE A 111 -14.60 -11.93 -7.87
C PHE A 111 -15.38 -12.99 -8.66
N LYS A 112 -14.95 -14.26 -8.63
CA LYS A 112 -15.70 -15.38 -9.21
C LYS A 112 -17.08 -15.51 -8.55
N GLY A 113 -17.16 -15.42 -7.22
CA GLY A 113 -18.42 -15.51 -6.46
C GLY A 113 -19.38 -14.33 -6.71
N ARG A 114 -18.86 -13.16 -7.09
CA ARG A 114 -19.63 -11.94 -7.40
C ARG A 114 -19.95 -11.80 -8.91
N HIS A 115 -19.59 -12.81 -9.73
CA HIS A 115 -19.75 -12.78 -11.19
C HIS A 115 -19.12 -11.56 -11.88
N VAL A 116 -18.01 -11.03 -11.35
CA VAL A 116 -17.27 -9.95 -11.99
C VAL A 116 -16.52 -10.52 -13.20
N LYS A 117 -17.05 -10.27 -14.40
CA LYS A 117 -16.55 -10.88 -15.66
C LYS A 117 -15.28 -10.24 -16.21
N ASN A 118 -15.06 -8.95 -15.94
CA ASN A 118 -13.92 -8.21 -16.45
C ASN A 118 -13.06 -7.68 -15.31
N LEU A 119 -12.00 -8.41 -14.96
CA LEU A 119 -11.00 -7.96 -13.98
C LEU A 119 -10.08 -6.85 -14.51
N ARG A 120 -10.11 -6.56 -15.82
CA ARG A 120 -9.38 -5.42 -16.38
C ARG A 120 -10.08 -4.09 -16.07
N ASP A 121 -11.35 -4.14 -15.68
CA ASP A 121 -12.08 -3.00 -15.14
C ASP A 121 -11.70 -2.84 -13.65
N MET A 122 -10.50 -2.30 -13.43
CA MET A 122 -9.92 -2.11 -12.09
C MET A 122 -10.82 -1.25 -11.22
N LYS A 123 -11.46 -0.22 -11.80
CA LYS A 123 -12.44 0.63 -11.12
C LYS A 123 -13.60 -0.20 -10.55
N ARG A 124 -14.25 -1.05 -11.36
CA ARG A 124 -15.32 -1.94 -10.89
C ARG A 124 -14.82 -2.95 -9.86
N ALA A 125 -13.63 -3.49 -10.06
CA ALA A 125 -13.02 -4.44 -9.12
C ALA A 125 -12.82 -3.78 -7.74
N SER A 126 -12.21 -2.59 -7.70
CA SER A 126 -12.00 -1.80 -6.49
C SER A 126 -13.31 -1.46 -5.78
N LYS A 127 -14.31 -0.96 -6.52
CA LYS A 127 -15.66 -0.70 -5.96
C LYS A 127 -16.30 -1.96 -5.36
N THR A 128 -16.12 -3.10 -6.03
CA THR A 128 -16.67 -4.38 -5.54
C THR A 128 -16.00 -4.80 -4.23
N VAL A 129 -14.68 -4.65 -4.12
CA VAL A 129 -13.94 -4.94 -2.88
C VAL A 129 -14.37 -3.99 -1.76
N LEU A 130 -14.43 -2.68 -2.03
CA LEU A 130 -14.85 -1.67 -1.05
C LEU A 130 -16.32 -1.84 -0.60
N SER A 131 -17.19 -2.43 -1.42
CA SER A 131 -18.60 -2.67 -1.05
C SER A 131 -18.81 -3.71 0.06
N VAL A 132 -17.79 -4.49 0.43
CA VAL A 132 -17.90 -5.52 1.47
C VAL A 132 -17.99 -4.86 2.84
N SER A 133 -18.91 -5.31 3.71
CA SER A 133 -19.01 -4.78 5.06
C SER A 133 -17.80 -5.16 5.91
N ASN A 134 -17.39 -4.25 6.81
CA ASN A 134 -16.27 -4.44 7.73
C ASN A 134 -16.73 -4.83 9.15
N ASP A 135 -17.96 -5.32 9.32
CA ASP A 135 -18.55 -5.61 10.64
C ASP A 135 -17.80 -6.70 11.41
N ILE A 136 -17.03 -7.53 10.70
CA ILE A 136 -16.25 -8.62 11.28
C ILE A 136 -14.81 -8.48 10.78
N GLU A 137 -13.86 -8.46 11.71
CA GLU A 137 -12.44 -8.46 11.34
C GLU A 137 -12.09 -9.70 10.50
N PRO A 138 -11.35 -9.56 9.39
CA PRO A 138 -11.00 -10.67 8.49
C PRO A 138 -10.34 -11.84 9.20
N MET A 139 -9.55 -11.55 10.24
CA MET A 139 -8.90 -12.57 11.09
C MET A 139 -9.92 -13.53 11.74
N ASN A 140 -11.10 -13.03 12.13
CA ASN A 140 -12.16 -13.82 12.76
C ASN A 140 -12.93 -14.73 11.79
N VAL A 141 -12.91 -14.41 10.49
CA VAL A 141 -13.58 -15.21 9.45
C VAL A 141 -12.67 -16.31 8.93
N LYS A 142 -11.38 -15.99 8.81
CA LYS A 142 -10.41 -16.79 8.07
C LYS A 142 -9.50 -17.64 8.94
N GLY A 143 -9.25 -17.19 10.18
CA GLY A 143 -8.27 -17.80 11.06
C GLY A 143 -6.84 -17.78 10.48
N ASP A 144 -6.03 -18.75 10.88
CA ASP A 144 -4.63 -18.91 10.43
C ASP A 144 -4.49 -19.60 9.06
N ARG A 145 -5.61 -19.97 8.42
CA ARG A 145 -5.65 -20.81 7.22
C ARG A 145 -5.14 -20.14 5.94
N SER A 146 -5.10 -18.81 5.89
CA SER A 146 -4.51 -18.08 4.77
C SER A 146 -3.91 -16.76 5.26
N LYS A 147 -2.81 -16.35 4.62
CA LYS A 147 -2.10 -15.12 4.95
C LYS A 147 -2.51 -13.93 4.08
N SER A 148 -3.59 -14.07 3.30
CA SER A 148 -4.13 -12.95 2.52
C SER A 148 -4.45 -11.72 3.38
N VAL A 149 -4.27 -10.54 2.78
CA VAL A 149 -4.56 -9.24 3.37
C VAL A 149 -5.64 -8.45 2.61
N LEU A 150 -6.41 -9.08 1.72
CA LEU A 150 -7.30 -8.36 0.80
C LEU A 150 -8.33 -7.50 1.54
N PHE A 151 -9.03 -8.10 2.50
CA PHE A 151 -10.06 -7.39 3.25
C PHE A 151 -9.47 -6.47 4.32
N ASP A 152 -8.31 -6.80 4.88
CA ASP A 152 -7.57 -5.90 5.77
C ASP A 152 -7.14 -4.61 5.05
N ALA A 153 -6.66 -4.74 3.80
CA ALA A 153 -6.34 -3.61 2.94
C ALA A 153 -7.59 -2.81 2.54
N SER A 154 -8.72 -3.49 2.29
CA SER A 154 -10.00 -2.81 2.06
C SER A 154 -10.47 -2.02 3.29
N MET A 155 -10.26 -2.55 4.50
CA MET A 155 -10.53 -1.79 5.72
C MET A 155 -9.61 -0.57 5.83
N LEU A 156 -8.31 -0.73 5.58
CA LEU A 156 -7.35 0.37 5.57
C LEU A 156 -7.74 1.46 4.56
N ALA A 157 -8.11 1.10 3.33
CA ALA A 157 -8.56 2.05 2.32
C ALA A 157 -9.75 2.90 2.79
N LYS A 158 -10.72 2.29 3.47
CA LYS A 158 -11.87 3.02 4.03
C LYS A 158 -11.50 3.91 5.21
N GLU A 159 -10.51 3.53 6.02
CA GLU A 159 -9.99 4.42 7.06
C GLU A 159 -9.27 5.63 6.46
N LEU A 160 -8.52 5.42 5.37
CA LEU A 160 -7.85 6.49 4.62
C LEU A 160 -8.87 7.46 4.00
N GLN A 161 -9.94 6.96 3.38
CA GLN A 161 -11.01 7.80 2.80
C GLN A 161 -11.64 8.75 3.83
N ARG A 162 -11.84 8.29 5.07
CA ARG A 162 -12.41 9.10 6.15
C ARG A 162 -11.54 10.30 6.56
N LEU A 163 -10.24 10.29 6.22
CA LEU A 163 -9.35 11.41 6.49
C LEU A 163 -9.69 12.65 5.65
N ASP A 164 -10.18 12.43 4.43
CA ASP A 164 -10.59 13.51 3.54
C ASP A 164 -11.91 14.13 4.03
N ASP A 165 -12.86 13.30 4.47
CA ASP A 165 -14.16 13.74 4.99
C ASP A 165 -14.06 14.64 6.24
N ASN A 166 -13.02 14.45 7.06
CA ASN A 166 -12.84 15.13 8.34
C ASN A 166 -11.99 16.41 8.26
N GLY A 167 -11.64 16.86 7.04
CA GLY A 167 -10.74 18.02 6.84
C GLY A 167 -9.38 17.82 7.52
N GLY A 168 -8.85 16.60 7.47
CA GLY A 168 -7.51 16.25 7.94
C GLY A 168 -6.41 16.64 6.95
N ASP A 169 -5.24 16.02 7.11
CA ASP A 169 -4.04 16.26 6.27
C ASP A 169 -4.21 15.80 4.81
N GLY A 170 -5.33 15.14 4.48
CA GLY A 170 -5.62 14.49 3.21
C GLY A 170 -5.01 13.10 3.14
N LYS A 171 -5.76 12.12 2.62
CA LYS A 171 -5.31 10.71 2.55
C LYS A 171 -4.01 10.54 1.78
N TRP A 172 -3.80 11.33 0.73
CA TRP A 172 -2.60 11.26 -0.10
C TRP A 172 -1.34 11.74 0.59
N ARG A 173 -1.44 12.79 1.41
CA ARG A 173 -0.32 13.23 2.25
C ARG A 173 0.09 12.15 3.26
N VAL A 174 -0.90 11.47 3.84
CA VAL A 174 -0.62 10.35 4.75
C VAL A 174 0.04 9.20 4.00
N LEU A 175 -0.50 8.82 2.84
CA LEU A 175 0.09 7.80 1.99
C LEU A 175 1.52 8.15 1.56
N SER A 176 1.78 9.40 1.15
CA SER A 176 3.10 9.82 0.69
C SER A 176 4.13 9.74 1.82
N LYS A 177 3.78 10.23 3.03
CA LYS A 177 4.62 10.12 4.22
C LYS A 177 4.89 8.66 4.61
N VAL A 178 3.87 7.79 4.62
CA VAL A 178 4.03 6.37 4.96
C VAL A 178 4.92 5.65 3.94
N TRP A 179 4.74 5.91 2.65
CA TRP A 179 5.56 5.31 1.61
C TRP A 179 7.03 5.75 1.69
N VAL A 180 7.31 7.00 2.03
CA VAL A 180 8.68 7.49 2.29
C VAL A 180 9.32 6.71 3.43
N GLU A 181 8.60 6.46 4.52
CA GLU A 181 9.12 5.68 5.65
C GLU A 181 9.34 4.22 5.30
N LEU A 182 8.37 3.57 4.65
CA LEU A 182 8.50 2.18 4.20
C LEU A 182 9.70 2.01 3.27
N LEU A 183 9.88 2.92 2.30
CA LEU A 183 11.02 2.91 1.39
C LEU A 183 12.36 3.14 2.13
N SER A 184 12.41 4.10 3.05
CA SER A 184 13.59 4.38 3.89
C SER A 184 13.96 3.19 4.78
N TYR A 185 12.95 2.49 5.31
CA TYR A 185 13.15 1.27 6.08
C TYR A 185 13.77 0.16 5.22
N ALA A 186 13.23 -0.09 4.03
CA ALA A 186 13.83 -1.07 3.10
C ALA A 186 15.28 -0.73 2.73
N ALA A 187 15.54 0.53 2.37
CA ALA A 187 16.88 0.96 1.96
C ALA A 187 17.91 0.79 3.09
N SER A 188 17.54 1.06 4.35
CA SER A 188 18.44 0.91 5.50
C SER A 188 18.65 -0.53 5.97
N HIS A 189 17.81 -1.47 5.51
CA HIS A 189 17.87 -2.90 5.85
C HIS A 189 18.17 -3.76 4.61
N CYS A 190 18.68 -3.17 3.53
CA CYS A 190 19.16 -3.90 2.37
C CYS A 190 20.68 -4.13 2.50
N LYS A 191 21.16 -5.32 2.13
CA LYS A 191 22.57 -5.68 2.30
C LYS A 191 23.44 -4.84 1.38
N ALA A 192 24.49 -4.22 1.93
CA ALA A 192 25.47 -3.43 1.19
C ALA A 192 26.07 -4.18 -0.03
N THR A 193 26.21 -5.51 0.04
CA THR A 193 26.71 -6.33 -1.07
C THR A 193 25.74 -6.45 -2.24
N GLU A 194 24.43 -6.38 -1.99
CA GLU A 194 23.41 -6.45 -3.03
C GLU A 194 23.22 -5.09 -3.72
N HIS A 195 23.32 -3.99 -2.96
CA HIS A 195 23.46 -2.63 -3.52
C HIS A 195 24.64 -2.52 -4.50
N VAL A 196 25.83 -3.03 -4.12
CA VAL A 196 27.04 -2.98 -4.95
C VAL A 196 26.95 -3.89 -6.18
N ALA A 197 26.33 -5.07 -6.06
CA ALA A 197 26.14 -5.98 -7.20
C ALA A 197 25.22 -5.37 -8.28
N GLN A 198 24.23 -4.57 -7.89
CA GLN A 198 23.32 -3.93 -8.83
C GLN A 198 23.82 -2.61 -9.42
N LEU A 199 24.73 -1.90 -8.74
CA LEU A 199 25.41 -0.72 -9.34
C LEU A 199 26.16 -1.08 -10.64
N SER A 200 26.58 -2.34 -10.80
CA SER A 200 27.18 -2.84 -12.04
C SER A 200 26.19 -3.14 -13.19
N ARG A 201 24.87 -3.08 -12.94
CA ARG A 201 23.79 -3.46 -13.87
C ARG A 201 22.79 -2.34 -14.19
N GLY A 202 22.96 -1.15 -13.62
CA GLY A 202 22.07 0.01 -13.75
C GLY A 202 21.37 0.32 -12.44
N GLY A 203 21.47 1.57 -11.98
CA GLY A 203 21.02 1.97 -10.64
C GLY A 203 19.51 1.90 -10.45
N GLU A 204 19.05 1.09 -9.50
CA GLU A 204 17.67 1.09 -9.01
C GLU A 204 17.39 2.28 -8.07
N LEU A 205 16.13 2.77 -8.01
CA LEU A 205 15.72 3.92 -7.18
C LEU A 205 16.07 3.74 -5.69
N LEU A 206 15.99 2.52 -5.16
CA LEU A 206 16.40 2.16 -3.80
C LEU A 206 17.85 2.56 -3.50
N ASN A 207 18.74 2.52 -4.49
CA ASN A 207 20.15 2.90 -4.34
C ASN A 207 20.34 4.41 -4.16
N PHE A 208 19.42 5.24 -4.67
CA PHE A 208 19.46 6.69 -4.48
C PHE A 208 18.94 7.12 -3.12
N VAL A 209 18.00 6.35 -2.53
CA VAL A 209 17.47 6.61 -1.18
C VAL A 209 18.43 6.17 -0.08
N TRP A 210 19.37 5.27 -0.40
CA TRP A 210 20.40 4.79 0.55
C TRP A 210 21.51 5.81 0.85
N LEU A 211 21.81 6.74 -0.07
CA LEU A 211 22.87 7.76 0.07
C LEU A 211 22.43 8.94 0.97
#